data_AF-A0A1Y2GXP6-F1
#
_entry.id   AF-A0A1Y2GXP6-F1
#
_cell.length_a   1.000
_cell.length_b   1.000
_cell.length_c   1.000
_cell.angle_alpha   90.00
_cell.angle_beta   90.00
_cell.angle_gamma   90.00
#
_symmetry.space_group_name_H-M   'P 1'
#
loop_
_entity.id
_entity.type
_entity.pdbx_description
1 polymer ?
#
loop_
_entity_poly.entity_id
_entity_poly.type
_entity_poly.pdbx_seq_one_letter_code
_entity_poly.pdbx_strand_id
1 'polypeptide(L)'
;MDALKNLSTKYLNLNFDDDRHIFHNTDHWAIAPQPKGILYPEYYDILVNWRTPLTVAALYVLMVVLLNPKEGKVSRVVAADNAQQELSQSSPFMTTLVFVHNAILCIYSGWTFYGMFFAWKEVFTTHSFMDAVCDTDGTFWGTLGFYSYYFYLSKYYEILDTIIILLKGRRSSLLQTYHHAGAIITMYLGYNYRAHPIWIFTTFNSFVHTIMYAYYAATSVGLKPPGKKYLTSMQITQFWTGSALALWYEIGAPEGCFSNPGSRFAIWANLSYVFPLTFLFLAFARKMYGDRGKKTKVINKTAQFKKEN
;
A
#
# COMPACT_ATOMS: atom_id res chain seq x y z
N MET A 1 19.29 -3.32 -16.04
CA MET A 1 18.02 -2.81 -16.60
C MET A 1 17.46 -3.76 -17.66
N ASP A 2 18.30 -4.35 -18.50
CA ASP A 2 17.85 -5.27 -19.57
C ASP A 2 17.33 -6.62 -19.06
N ALA A 3 17.82 -7.11 -17.91
CA ALA A 3 17.25 -8.30 -17.26
C ALA A 3 15.82 -8.07 -16.72
N LEU A 4 15.52 -6.88 -16.20
CA LEU A 4 14.17 -6.52 -15.71
C LEU A 4 13.20 -6.21 -16.86
N LYS A 5 13.69 -5.64 -17.97
CA LYS A 5 12.93 -5.52 -19.21
C LYS A 5 12.66 -6.88 -19.84
N ASN A 6 13.66 -7.76 -19.93
CA ASN A 6 13.47 -9.11 -20.45
C ASN A 6 12.55 -9.96 -19.58
N LEU A 7 12.55 -9.78 -18.25
CA LEU A 7 11.52 -10.37 -17.38
C LEU A 7 10.14 -9.80 -17.73
N SER A 8 9.95 -8.48 -17.71
CA SER A 8 8.66 -7.83 -18.06
C SER A 8 8.12 -8.26 -19.43
N THR A 9 8.96 -8.27 -20.47
CA THR A 9 8.59 -8.67 -21.84
C THR A 9 8.37 -10.18 -21.97
N LYS A 10 9.03 -11.03 -21.17
CA LYS A 10 8.78 -12.47 -21.14
C LYS A 10 7.47 -12.82 -20.42
N TYR A 11 7.06 -12.02 -19.43
CA TYR A 11 5.79 -12.19 -18.72
C TYR A 11 4.59 -11.59 -19.47
N LEU A 12 4.77 -10.49 -20.20
CA LEU A 12 3.75 -9.93 -21.11
C LEU A 12 3.44 -10.87 -22.30
N ASN A 13 4.38 -11.75 -22.67
CA ASN A 13 4.21 -12.73 -23.76
C ASN A 13 3.85 -14.15 -23.27
N LEU A 14 3.42 -14.32 -22.00
CA LEU A 14 2.84 -15.59 -21.58
C LEU A 14 1.46 -15.71 -22.23
N ASN A 15 1.28 -16.70 -23.12
CA ASN A 15 -0.05 -17.04 -23.65
C ASN A 15 -0.95 -17.49 -22.48
N PHE A 16 -1.81 -16.59 -22.01
CA PHE A 16 -2.86 -16.85 -21.01
C PHE A 16 -4.14 -17.45 -21.63
N ASP A 17 -4.12 -17.79 -22.92
CA ASP A 17 -5.27 -18.22 -23.73
C ASP A 17 -5.93 -19.54 -23.26
N ASP A 18 -5.21 -20.33 -22.44
CA ASP A 18 -5.66 -21.65 -21.91
C ASP A 18 -6.50 -21.52 -20.62
N ASP A 19 -6.55 -20.33 -20.00
CA ASP A 19 -7.25 -20.11 -18.73
C ASP A 19 -8.73 -19.69 -18.94
N ARG A 20 -9.19 -19.48 -20.18
CA ARG A 20 -10.58 -19.07 -20.53
C ARG A 20 -11.67 -19.98 -19.95
N HIS A 21 -11.38 -21.27 -19.77
CA HIS A 21 -12.35 -22.24 -19.23
C HIS A 21 -12.44 -22.25 -17.69
N ILE A 22 -11.54 -21.58 -16.98
CA ILE A 22 -11.53 -21.52 -15.50
C ILE A 22 -12.48 -20.42 -14.97
N PHE A 23 -12.86 -19.45 -15.81
CA PHE A 23 -13.67 -18.29 -15.41
C PHE A 23 -15.18 -18.53 -15.40
N HIS A 24 -15.64 -19.67 -15.93
CA HIS A 24 -17.06 -20.05 -15.94
C HIS A 24 -17.51 -20.92 -14.75
N ASN A 25 -16.59 -21.31 -13.85
CA ASN A 25 -16.99 -22.13 -12.71
C ASN A 25 -17.56 -21.26 -11.58
N THR A 26 -18.86 -21.40 -11.38
CA THR A 26 -19.71 -20.73 -10.38
C THR A 26 -19.46 -21.21 -8.95
N ASP A 27 -18.21 -21.54 -8.61
CA ASP A 27 -17.87 -21.95 -7.25
C ASP A 27 -17.95 -20.74 -6.32
N HIS A 28 -18.82 -20.83 -5.32
CA HIS A 28 -19.13 -19.74 -4.39
C HIS A 28 -17.90 -19.17 -3.65
N TRP A 29 -16.75 -19.86 -3.72
CA TRP A 29 -15.49 -19.57 -3.03
C TRP A 29 -14.26 -19.75 -3.92
N ALA A 30 -14.39 -19.55 -5.24
CA ALA A 30 -13.28 -19.74 -6.19
C ALA A 30 -11.99 -19.03 -5.72
N ILE A 31 -10.94 -19.82 -5.45
CA ILE A 31 -9.66 -19.32 -4.94
C ILE A 31 -8.73 -18.98 -6.11
N ALA A 32 -7.94 -17.91 -6.02
CA ALA A 32 -6.92 -17.58 -7.01
C ALA A 32 -5.99 -18.77 -7.30
N PRO A 33 -5.73 -19.08 -8.59
CA PRO A 33 -4.74 -20.09 -8.91
C PRO A 33 -3.34 -19.52 -8.71
N GLN A 34 -2.37 -20.41 -8.53
CA GLN A 34 -0.97 -20.02 -8.51
C GLN A 34 -0.58 -19.32 -9.82
N PRO A 35 -0.02 -18.09 -9.79
CA PRO A 35 0.38 -17.41 -11.00
C PRO A 35 1.58 -18.12 -11.66
N LYS A 36 1.59 -18.16 -12.99
CA LYS A 36 2.69 -18.77 -13.75
C LYS A 36 3.98 -17.96 -13.58
N GLY A 37 5.10 -18.64 -13.39
CA GLY A 37 6.44 -18.04 -13.36
C GLY A 37 6.75 -17.19 -12.13
N ILE A 38 6.07 -17.42 -11.01
CA ILE A 38 6.45 -16.87 -9.69
C ILE A 38 7.76 -17.48 -9.19
N LEU A 39 8.50 -16.70 -8.39
CA LEU A 39 9.66 -17.18 -7.67
C LEU A 39 9.20 -18.03 -6.47
N TYR A 40 9.89 -19.15 -6.26
CA TYR A 40 9.63 -20.10 -5.17
C TYR A 40 8.18 -20.61 -5.11
N PRO A 41 7.70 -21.26 -6.19
CA PRO A 41 6.34 -21.82 -6.24
C PRO A 41 6.03 -22.78 -5.09
N GLU A 42 7.03 -23.45 -4.53
CA GLU A 42 6.91 -24.37 -3.39
C GLU A 42 6.35 -23.75 -2.11
N TYR A 43 6.42 -22.42 -1.95
CA TYR A 43 5.84 -21.72 -0.79
C TYR A 43 4.47 -21.11 -1.07
N TYR A 44 3.90 -21.26 -2.28
CA TYR A 44 2.64 -20.64 -2.62
C TYR A 44 1.53 -21.01 -1.64
N ASP A 45 1.30 -22.32 -1.46
CA ASP A 45 0.20 -22.84 -0.63
C ASP A 45 0.28 -22.39 0.84
N ILE A 46 1.50 -22.29 1.40
CA ILE A 46 1.67 -21.80 2.77
C ILE A 46 1.42 -20.29 2.84
N LEU A 47 1.87 -19.53 1.85
CA LEU A 47 1.72 -18.07 1.81
C LEU A 47 0.26 -17.64 1.57
N VAL A 48 -0.52 -18.42 0.82
CA VAL A 48 -1.94 -18.15 0.58
C VAL A 48 -2.86 -18.94 1.52
N ASN A 49 -2.33 -19.63 2.53
CA ASN A 49 -3.16 -20.22 3.56
C ASN A 49 -3.70 -19.11 4.48
N TRP A 50 -5.00 -19.08 4.75
CA TRP A 50 -5.64 -18.08 5.63
C TRP A 50 -4.99 -17.95 7.04
N ARG A 51 -4.36 -19.02 7.55
CA ARG A 51 -3.66 -19.00 8.84
C ARG A 51 -2.43 -18.09 8.80
N THR A 52 -1.73 -18.02 7.68
CA THR A 52 -0.49 -17.25 7.52
C THR A 52 -0.69 -15.74 7.71
N PRO A 53 -1.57 -15.04 6.96
CA PRO A 53 -1.77 -13.61 7.13
C PRO A 53 -2.31 -13.27 8.52
N LEU A 54 -3.20 -14.10 9.09
CA LEU A 54 -3.72 -13.87 10.45
C LEU A 54 -2.64 -14.05 11.51
N THR A 55 -1.83 -15.11 11.43
CA THR A 55 -0.76 -15.38 12.38
C THR A 55 0.29 -14.27 12.31
N VAL A 56 0.72 -13.89 11.11
CA VAL A 56 1.71 -12.82 10.96
C VAL A 56 1.16 -11.48 11.43
N ALA A 57 -0.08 -11.12 11.11
CA ALA A 57 -0.69 -9.89 11.60
C ALA A 57 -0.80 -9.88 13.14
N ALA A 58 -1.17 -11.02 13.77
CA ALA A 58 -1.25 -11.13 15.22
C ALA A 58 0.14 -11.00 15.87
N LEU A 59 1.16 -11.70 15.35
CA LEU A 59 2.54 -11.59 15.83
C LEU A 59 3.10 -10.17 15.65
N TYR A 60 2.77 -9.52 14.53
CA TYR A 60 3.13 -8.14 14.27
C TYR A 60 2.52 -7.17 15.31
N VAL A 61 1.22 -7.29 15.57
CA VAL A 61 0.54 -6.47 16.57
C VAL A 61 1.11 -6.74 17.96
N LEU A 62 1.34 -8.01 18.32
CA LEU A 62 1.95 -8.39 19.58
C LEU A 62 3.35 -7.78 19.74
N MET A 63 4.20 -7.87 18.71
CA MET A 63 5.51 -7.23 18.68
C MET A 63 5.40 -5.72 18.94
N VAL A 64 4.47 -5.04 18.28
CA VAL A 64 4.26 -3.60 18.52
C VAL A 64 3.80 -3.35 19.96
N VAL A 65 2.84 -4.11 20.48
CA VAL A 65 2.34 -3.90 21.86
C VAL A 65 3.47 -4.07 22.89
N LEU A 66 4.34 -5.07 22.70
CA LEU A 66 5.43 -5.37 23.63
C LEU A 66 6.60 -4.38 23.52
N LEU A 67 6.97 -3.97 22.31
CA LEU A 67 8.21 -3.20 22.07
C LEU A 67 7.99 -1.68 21.94
N ASN A 68 6.75 -1.21 21.83
CA ASN A 68 6.46 0.21 21.62
C ASN A 68 6.68 1.01 22.92
N PRO A 69 7.69 1.91 22.98
CA PRO A 69 8.11 2.54 24.23
C PRO A 69 7.05 3.53 24.74
N LYS A 70 6.92 3.73 26.06
CA LYS A 70 5.92 4.66 26.65
C LYS A 70 6.05 6.09 26.10
N GLU A 71 7.27 6.59 25.99
CA GLU A 71 7.62 7.85 25.34
C GLU A 71 8.59 7.55 24.17
N GLY A 72 8.37 8.18 23.01
CA GLY A 72 9.15 7.90 21.80
C GLY A 72 9.96 9.10 21.35
N LYS A 73 11.22 8.84 20.95
CA LYS A 73 12.04 9.82 20.25
C LYS A 73 11.37 10.20 18.92
N VAL A 74 11.61 11.42 18.44
CA VAL A 74 11.04 11.88 17.18
C VAL A 74 12.04 11.78 16.02
N SER A 75 11.54 11.87 14.79
CA SER A 75 12.39 11.85 13.61
C SER A 75 13.19 13.14 13.45
N ARG A 76 14.33 13.08 12.74
CA ARG A 76 15.16 14.25 12.41
C ARG A 76 14.37 15.39 11.78
N VAL A 77 13.42 15.05 10.91
CA VAL A 77 12.53 16.02 10.25
C VAL A 77 11.60 16.69 11.26
N VAL A 78 11.05 15.94 12.21
CA VAL A 78 10.10 16.46 13.21
C VAL A 78 10.82 17.24 14.32
N ALA A 79 12.02 16.82 14.75
CA ALA A 79 12.86 17.57 15.68
C ALA A 79 13.32 18.92 15.09
N ALA A 80 13.67 18.96 13.80
CA ALA A 80 14.00 20.21 13.13
C ALA A 80 12.81 21.19 13.06
N ASP A 81 11.58 20.66 13.12
CA ASP A 81 10.34 21.43 13.13
C ASP A 81 9.90 21.87 14.54
N ASN A 82 10.38 21.22 15.60
CA ASN A 82 10.09 21.53 17.00
C ASN A 82 11.36 21.36 17.88
N ALA A 83 11.98 22.47 18.27
CA ALA A 83 13.26 22.52 19.00
C ALA A 83 13.28 21.86 20.40
N GLN A 84 12.13 21.36 20.90
CA GLN A 84 11.98 20.77 22.24
C GLN A 84 11.97 19.24 22.26
N GLN A 85 12.15 18.54 21.14
CA GLN A 85 12.04 17.08 21.08
C GLN A 85 13.39 16.37 20.90
N GLU A 86 13.62 15.31 21.68
CA GLU A 86 14.87 14.54 21.60
C GLU A 86 15.06 13.88 20.23
N LEU A 87 16.25 14.10 19.66
CA LEU A 87 16.65 13.55 18.37
C LEU A 87 17.02 12.07 18.50
N SER A 88 16.41 11.24 17.67
CA SER A 88 16.91 9.89 17.41
C SER A 88 18.25 9.99 16.67
N GLN A 89 19.37 9.86 17.40
CA GLN A 89 20.69 9.63 16.81
C GLN A 89 20.68 8.26 16.10
N SER A 90 21.33 8.17 14.93
CA SER A 90 21.38 6.94 14.14
C SER A 90 22.81 6.76 13.67
N SER A 91 23.35 5.55 13.86
CA SER A 91 24.67 5.21 13.36
C SER A 91 24.72 5.30 11.82
N PRO A 92 25.90 5.45 11.21
CA PRO A 92 26.05 5.39 9.75
C PRO A 92 25.46 4.10 9.17
N PHE A 93 25.73 2.96 9.82
CA PHE A 93 25.17 1.66 9.45
C PHE A 93 23.63 1.66 9.42
N MET A 94 22.98 2.15 10.49
CA MET A 94 21.52 2.21 10.55
C MET A 94 20.95 3.17 9.50
N THR A 95 21.67 4.24 9.17
CA THR A 95 21.26 5.17 8.10
C THR A 95 21.32 4.49 6.74
N THR A 96 22.41 3.77 6.43
CA THR A 96 22.55 3.00 5.20
C THR A 96 21.48 1.92 5.09
N LEU A 97 21.21 1.17 6.17
CA LEU A 97 20.16 0.15 6.20
C LEU A 97 18.79 0.75 5.86
N VAL A 98 18.42 1.87 6.51
CA VAL A 98 17.15 2.54 6.23
C VAL A 98 17.09 3.07 4.81
N PHE A 99 18.19 3.64 4.29
CA PHE A 99 18.22 4.11 2.91
C PHE A 99 18.00 2.97 1.91
N VAL A 100 18.77 1.88 2.05
CA VAL A 100 18.69 0.70 1.17
C VAL A 100 17.29 0.07 1.24
N HIS A 101 16.74 -0.09 2.44
CA HIS A 101 15.38 -0.59 2.64
C HIS A 101 14.32 0.22 1.89
N ASN A 102 14.34 1.55 2.06
CA ASN A 102 13.39 2.44 1.36
C ASN A 102 13.65 2.47 -0.15
N ALA A 103 14.90 2.38 -0.60
CA ALA A 103 15.24 2.33 -2.02
C ALA A 103 14.72 1.04 -2.67
N ILE A 104 14.86 -0.12 -2.01
CA ILE A 104 14.32 -1.40 -2.48
C ILE A 104 12.79 -1.31 -2.63
N LEU A 105 12.09 -0.81 -1.61
CA LEU A 105 10.63 -0.66 -1.64
C LEU A 105 10.17 0.35 -2.70
N CYS A 106 10.95 1.41 -2.92
CA CYS A 106 10.70 2.38 -4.00
C CYS A 106 10.82 1.72 -5.38
N ILE A 107 11.90 0.99 -5.64
CA ILE A 107 12.14 0.31 -6.92
C ILE A 107 11.06 -0.76 -7.16
N TYR A 108 10.77 -1.57 -6.15
CA TYR A 108 9.75 -2.60 -6.20
C TYR A 108 8.35 -2.03 -6.47
N SER A 109 7.97 -0.97 -5.76
CA SER A 109 6.69 -0.29 -5.97
C SER A 109 6.62 0.31 -7.37
N GLY A 110 7.72 0.87 -7.87
CA GLY A 110 7.82 1.43 -9.21
C GLY A 110 7.70 0.36 -10.30
N TRP A 111 8.32 -0.81 -10.10
CA TRP A 111 8.17 -1.97 -10.99
C TRP A 111 6.73 -2.47 -11.05
N THR A 112 6.08 -2.58 -9.88
CA THR A 112 4.68 -3.00 -9.79
C THR A 112 3.76 -2.01 -10.52
N PHE A 113 3.93 -0.70 -10.27
CA PHE A 113 3.15 0.34 -10.94
C PHE A 113 3.36 0.34 -12.45
N TYR A 114 4.62 0.25 -12.89
CA TYR A 114 4.97 0.21 -14.30
C TYR A 114 4.31 -0.99 -14.99
N GLY A 115 4.45 -2.18 -14.41
CA GLY A 115 3.82 -3.39 -14.92
C GLY A 115 2.30 -3.28 -15.06
N MET A 116 1.64 -2.82 -14.00
CA MET A 116 0.19 -2.62 -14.01
C MET A 116 -0.25 -1.55 -14.99
N PHE A 117 0.49 -0.45 -15.13
CA PHE A 117 0.16 0.62 -16.07
C PHE A 117 0.17 0.11 -17.53
N PHE A 118 1.17 -0.69 -17.90
CA PHE A 118 1.22 -1.28 -19.24
C PHE A 118 0.15 -2.35 -19.46
N ALA A 119 -0.14 -3.16 -18.44
CA ALA A 119 -1.23 -4.12 -18.50
C ALA A 119 -2.59 -3.41 -18.71
N TRP A 120 -2.84 -2.32 -17.98
CA TRP A 120 -4.03 -1.49 -18.20
C TRP A 120 -4.08 -0.88 -19.59
N LYS A 121 -2.95 -0.36 -20.08
CA LYS A 121 -2.86 0.20 -21.42
C LYS A 121 -3.25 -0.83 -22.48
N GLU A 122 -2.75 -2.05 -22.36
CA GLU A 122 -3.05 -3.15 -23.28
C GLU A 122 -4.55 -3.50 -23.29
N VAL A 123 -5.13 -3.72 -22.11
CA VAL A 123 -6.55 -4.09 -21.98
C VAL A 123 -7.47 -2.97 -22.48
N PHE A 124 -7.19 -1.69 -22.16
CA PHE A 124 -8.01 -0.59 -22.65
C PHE A 124 -7.86 -0.32 -24.17
N THR A 125 -6.82 -0.85 -24.82
CA THR A 125 -6.68 -0.74 -26.28
C THR A 125 -7.37 -1.86 -27.04
N THR A 126 -7.68 -2.97 -26.36
CA THR A 126 -8.19 -4.21 -26.97
C THR A 126 -9.64 -4.50 -26.59
N HIS A 127 -10.10 -4.02 -25.43
CA HIS A 127 -11.43 -4.25 -24.90
C HIS A 127 -12.20 -2.94 -24.66
N SER A 128 -13.52 -3.04 -24.52
CA SER A 128 -14.35 -1.90 -24.12
C SER A 128 -14.01 -1.47 -22.68
N PHE A 129 -14.38 -0.24 -22.29
CA PHE A 129 -14.11 0.23 -20.92
C PHE A 129 -14.70 -0.70 -19.85
N MET A 130 -15.93 -1.18 -20.04
CA MET A 130 -16.58 -2.04 -19.05
C MET A 130 -15.98 -3.44 -19.03
N ASP A 131 -15.65 -4.01 -20.19
CA ASP A 131 -14.98 -5.32 -20.25
C ASP A 131 -13.60 -5.26 -19.61
N ALA A 132 -12.86 -4.16 -19.82
CA ALA A 132 -11.56 -3.93 -19.19
C ALA A 132 -11.63 -3.79 -17.66
N VAL A 133 -12.66 -3.10 -17.15
CA VAL A 133 -12.84 -2.83 -15.72
C VAL A 133 -13.47 -4.01 -14.97
N CYS A 134 -14.27 -4.83 -15.66
CA CYS A 134 -14.92 -6.00 -15.07
C CYS A 134 -14.22 -7.31 -15.37
N ASP A 135 -13.27 -7.33 -16.31
CA ASP A 135 -12.55 -8.52 -16.77
C ASP A 135 -13.52 -9.65 -17.15
N THR A 136 -14.54 -9.29 -17.93
CA THR A 136 -15.66 -10.16 -18.33
C THR A 136 -15.21 -11.37 -19.15
N ASP A 137 -14.07 -11.26 -19.84
CA ASP A 137 -13.45 -12.32 -20.63
C ASP A 137 -12.28 -13.02 -19.93
N GLY A 138 -11.93 -12.60 -18.69
CA GLY A 138 -10.87 -13.19 -17.87
C GLY A 138 -9.45 -12.97 -18.41
N THR A 139 -9.27 -12.06 -19.38
CA THR A 139 -7.98 -11.81 -20.04
C THR A 139 -7.01 -11.02 -19.16
N PHE A 140 -7.52 -10.22 -18.22
CA PHE A 140 -6.69 -9.36 -17.38
C PHE A 140 -6.19 -10.07 -16.11
N TRP A 141 -6.96 -11.03 -15.57
CA TRP A 141 -6.63 -11.70 -14.31
C TRP A 141 -5.25 -12.37 -14.31
N GLY A 142 -4.78 -12.93 -15.43
CA GLY A 142 -3.45 -13.56 -15.49
C GLY A 142 -2.33 -12.60 -15.07
N THR A 143 -2.34 -11.40 -15.65
CA THR A 143 -1.36 -10.35 -15.35
C THR A 143 -1.65 -9.69 -14.01
N LEU A 144 -2.92 -9.35 -13.73
CA LEU A 144 -3.32 -8.74 -12.46
C LEU A 144 -2.98 -9.66 -11.28
N GLY A 145 -3.32 -10.94 -11.36
CA GLY A 145 -3.06 -11.95 -10.34
C GLY A 145 -1.57 -12.13 -10.05
N PHE A 146 -0.71 -12.08 -11.08
CA PHE A 146 0.74 -12.10 -10.89
C PHE A 146 1.24 -10.89 -10.07
N TYR A 147 0.88 -9.67 -10.47
CA TYR A 147 1.30 -8.46 -9.74
C TYR A 147 0.64 -8.36 -8.37
N SER A 148 -0.63 -8.75 -8.23
CA SER A 148 -1.35 -8.78 -6.97
C SER A 148 -0.78 -9.79 -5.99
N TYR A 149 -0.30 -10.95 -6.45
CA TYR A 149 0.41 -11.92 -5.60
C TYR A 149 1.68 -11.31 -5.00
N TYR A 150 2.55 -10.71 -5.82
CA TYR A 150 3.75 -10.05 -5.31
C TYR A 150 3.40 -8.85 -4.43
N PHE A 151 2.42 -8.05 -4.81
CA PHE A 151 1.95 -6.92 -4.03
C PHE A 151 1.43 -7.36 -2.65
N TYR A 152 0.74 -8.50 -2.59
CA TYR A 152 0.37 -9.15 -1.35
C TYR A 152 1.61 -9.55 -0.52
N LEU A 153 2.60 -10.21 -1.14
CA LEU A 153 3.85 -10.57 -0.46
C LEU A 153 4.61 -9.33 0.08
N SER A 154 4.56 -8.20 -0.62
CA SER A 154 5.23 -6.98 -0.17
C SER A 154 4.69 -6.47 1.16
N LYS A 155 3.41 -6.73 1.50
CA LYS A 155 2.84 -6.31 2.79
C LYS A 155 3.52 -6.98 3.98
N TYR A 156 4.02 -8.20 3.81
CA TYR A 156 4.84 -8.88 4.82
C TYR A 156 6.20 -8.19 4.98
N TYR A 157 6.85 -7.86 3.87
CA TYR A 157 8.13 -7.16 3.90
C TYR A 157 8.02 -5.77 4.53
N GLU A 158 6.91 -5.07 4.30
CA GLU A 158 6.64 -3.73 4.83
C GLU A 158 6.52 -3.70 6.38
N ILE A 159 6.39 -4.84 7.07
CA ILE A 159 6.53 -4.93 8.54
C ILE A 159 7.88 -4.38 9.01
N LEU A 160 8.93 -4.51 8.18
CA LEU A 160 10.26 -3.97 8.46
C LEU A 160 10.25 -2.45 8.68
N ASP A 161 9.30 -1.70 8.09
CA ASP A 161 9.14 -0.27 8.37
C ASP A 161 8.91 -0.02 9.86
N THR A 162 8.06 -0.85 10.46
CA THR A 162 7.73 -0.76 11.88
C THR A 162 8.87 -1.24 12.76
N ILE A 163 9.55 -2.32 12.37
CA ILE A 163 10.74 -2.82 13.09
C ILE A 163 11.82 -1.74 13.12
N ILE A 164 12.10 -1.09 11.99
CA ILE A 164 13.05 0.03 11.89
C ILE A 164 12.63 1.18 12.80
N ILE A 165 11.34 1.53 12.86
CA ILE A 165 10.82 2.58 13.76
C ILE A 165 11.13 2.23 15.22
N LEU A 166 10.83 1.01 15.64
CA LEU A 166 11.03 0.53 17.02
C LEU A 166 12.51 0.46 17.38
N LEU A 167 13.37 -0.07 16.49
CA LEU A 167 14.83 -0.12 16.66
C LEU A 167 15.45 1.28 16.82
N LYS A 168 14.82 2.31 16.24
CA LYS A 168 15.26 3.71 16.38
C LYS A 168 14.76 4.37 17.68
N GLY A 169 14.15 3.61 18.58
CA GLY A 169 13.57 4.09 19.83
C GLY A 169 12.37 5.00 19.62
N ARG A 170 11.67 4.85 18.47
CA ARG A 170 10.50 5.66 18.14
C ARG A 170 9.25 4.81 18.32
N ARG A 171 8.13 5.48 18.61
CA ARG A 171 6.85 4.80 18.71
C ARG A 171 6.28 4.48 17.33
N SER A 172 5.81 3.24 17.16
CA SER A 172 4.87 2.92 16.08
C SER A 172 3.52 3.56 16.41
N SER A 173 2.98 4.33 15.49
CA SER A 173 1.67 4.96 15.66
C SER A 173 0.54 3.96 15.46
N LEU A 174 -0.64 4.24 16.02
CA LEU A 174 -1.84 3.43 15.76
C LEU A 174 -2.12 3.34 14.26
N LEU A 175 -1.90 4.42 13.53
CA LEU A 175 -2.07 4.46 12.08
C LEU A 175 -1.18 3.44 11.38
N GLN A 176 0.11 3.41 11.70
CA GLN A 176 1.09 2.47 11.15
C GLN A 176 0.66 1.02 11.45
N THR A 177 0.41 0.73 12.72
CA THR A 177 0.07 -0.63 13.17
C THR A 177 -1.24 -1.13 12.58
N TYR A 178 -2.28 -0.28 12.56
CA TYR A 178 -3.57 -0.62 11.97
C TYR A 178 -3.44 -0.87 10.46
N HIS A 179 -2.69 -0.01 9.76
CA HIS A 179 -2.48 -0.11 8.32
C HIS A 179 -1.75 -1.40 7.92
N HIS A 180 -0.58 -1.69 8.48
CA HIS A 180 0.18 -2.87 8.05
C HIS A 180 -0.51 -4.18 8.41
N ALA A 181 -1.12 -4.28 9.60
CA ALA A 181 -1.87 -5.48 10.00
C ALA A 181 -3.09 -5.70 9.08
N GLY A 182 -3.89 -4.66 8.86
CA GLY A 182 -5.07 -4.73 8.00
C GLY A 182 -4.73 -4.92 6.52
N ALA A 183 -3.64 -4.34 6.03
CA ALA A 183 -3.18 -4.51 4.65
C ALA A 183 -2.81 -5.97 4.35
N ILE A 184 -2.12 -6.68 5.25
CA ILE A 184 -1.81 -8.11 5.07
C ILE A 184 -3.09 -8.93 4.90
N ILE A 185 -4.06 -8.73 5.79
CA ILE A 185 -5.32 -9.48 5.79
C ILE A 185 -6.16 -9.13 4.57
N THR A 186 -6.35 -7.85 4.27
CA THR A 186 -7.23 -7.42 3.17
C THR A 186 -6.63 -7.72 1.80
N MET A 187 -5.30 -7.68 1.63
CA MET A 187 -4.66 -8.09 0.38
C MET A 187 -4.70 -9.60 0.19
N TYR A 188 -4.57 -10.39 1.27
CA TYR A 188 -4.86 -11.82 1.22
C TYR A 188 -6.28 -12.08 0.72
N LEU A 189 -7.29 -11.46 1.34
CA LEU A 189 -8.69 -11.67 0.96
C LEU A 189 -8.96 -11.28 -0.50
N GLY A 190 -8.46 -10.12 -0.93
CA GLY A 190 -8.65 -9.64 -2.30
C GLY A 190 -8.00 -10.54 -3.34
N TYR A 191 -6.77 -11.01 -3.07
CA TYR A 191 -6.08 -11.93 -3.97
C TYR A 191 -6.75 -13.30 -3.94
N ASN A 192 -6.90 -13.89 -2.76
CA ASN A 192 -7.39 -15.26 -2.58
C ASN A 192 -8.78 -15.45 -3.16
N TYR A 193 -9.71 -14.52 -2.96
CA TYR A 193 -11.07 -14.63 -3.49
C TYR A 193 -11.27 -14.01 -4.88
N ARG A 194 -10.17 -13.77 -5.61
CA ARG A 194 -10.17 -13.20 -6.95
C ARG A 194 -10.99 -11.91 -7.05
N ALA A 195 -10.88 -11.05 -6.05
CA ALA A 195 -11.61 -9.79 -6.03
C ALA A 195 -10.99 -8.83 -7.05
N HIS A 196 -11.62 -8.73 -8.22
CA HIS A 196 -11.12 -7.91 -9.32
C HIS A 196 -10.69 -6.48 -8.90
N PRO A 197 -11.40 -5.75 -8.01
CA PRO A 197 -11.01 -4.40 -7.58
C PRO A 197 -9.65 -4.32 -6.87
N ILE A 198 -8.98 -5.44 -6.60
CA ILE A 198 -7.60 -5.46 -6.10
C ILE A 198 -6.63 -4.66 -6.98
N TRP A 199 -6.91 -4.50 -8.28
CA TRP A 199 -6.12 -3.66 -9.17
C TRP A 199 -6.00 -2.21 -8.67
N ILE A 200 -7.01 -1.69 -7.97
CA ILE A 200 -7.01 -0.33 -7.41
C ILE A 200 -5.83 -0.19 -6.45
N PHE A 201 -5.59 -1.21 -5.63
CA PHE A 201 -4.44 -1.28 -4.75
C PHE A 201 -3.16 -1.50 -5.55
N THR A 202 -3.11 -2.53 -6.38
CA THR A 202 -1.88 -2.89 -7.10
C THR A 202 -1.38 -1.76 -8.01
N THR A 203 -2.26 -0.93 -8.58
CA THR A 203 -1.91 0.24 -9.40
C THR A 203 -1.74 1.52 -8.58
N PHE A 204 -2.78 2.00 -7.88
CA PHE A 204 -2.69 3.32 -7.23
C PHE A 204 -1.85 3.29 -5.96
N ASN A 205 -1.87 2.21 -5.19
CA ASN A 205 -1.01 2.12 -4.00
C ASN A 205 0.45 2.04 -4.40
N SER A 206 0.80 1.22 -5.39
CA SER A 206 2.19 1.10 -5.85
C SER A 206 2.73 2.43 -6.40
N PHE A 207 1.91 3.22 -7.11
CA PHE A 207 2.25 4.58 -7.51
C PHE A 207 2.57 5.48 -6.29
N VAL A 208 1.63 5.56 -5.33
CA VAL A 208 1.80 6.41 -4.14
C VAL A 208 2.97 5.92 -3.28
N HIS A 209 3.15 4.60 -3.12
CA HIS A 209 4.25 4.00 -2.39
C HIS A 209 5.60 4.27 -3.06
N THR A 210 5.67 4.29 -4.40
CA THR A 210 6.89 4.69 -5.12
C THR A 210 7.34 6.09 -4.68
N ILE A 211 6.42 7.05 -4.66
CA ILE A 211 6.73 8.44 -4.28
C ILE A 211 7.03 8.53 -2.77
N MET A 212 6.26 7.83 -1.93
CA MET A 212 6.44 7.82 -0.48
C MET A 212 7.80 7.24 -0.08
N TYR A 213 8.20 6.10 -0.64
CA TYR A 213 9.48 5.46 -0.34
C TYR A 213 10.66 6.24 -0.93
N ALA A 214 10.50 6.88 -2.09
CA ALA A 214 11.50 7.84 -2.58
C ALA A 214 11.72 8.99 -1.58
N TYR A 215 10.63 9.53 -1.03
CA TYR A 215 10.70 10.58 0.00
C TYR A 215 11.37 10.07 1.30
N TYR A 216 11.06 8.85 1.75
CA TYR A 216 11.69 8.27 2.94
C TYR A 216 13.16 7.93 2.74
N ALA A 217 13.54 7.42 1.56
CA ALA A 217 14.94 7.22 1.19
C ALA A 217 15.70 8.55 1.25
N ALA A 218 15.19 9.61 0.60
CA ALA A 218 15.82 10.93 0.64
C ALA A 218 15.95 11.49 2.06
N THR A 219 14.90 11.39 2.88
CA THR A 219 14.93 11.89 4.27
C THR A 219 15.82 11.06 5.20
N SER A 220 16.10 9.79 4.87
CA SER A 220 17.00 8.94 5.65
C SER A 220 18.44 9.46 5.63
N VAL A 221 18.90 9.96 4.47
CA VAL A 221 20.24 10.55 4.27
C VAL A 221 20.31 12.04 4.64
N GLY A 222 19.24 12.60 5.21
CA GLY A 222 19.22 13.98 5.72
C GLY A 222 18.69 15.02 4.74
N LEU A 223 18.26 14.63 3.52
CA LEU A 223 17.57 15.56 2.62
C LEU A 223 16.21 15.94 3.21
N LYS A 224 15.75 17.15 2.91
CA LYS A 224 14.44 17.66 3.34
C LYS A 224 13.61 18.06 2.11
N PRO A 225 13.11 17.08 1.32
CA PRO A 225 12.31 17.41 0.16
C PRO A 225 11.04 18.17 0.61
N PRO A 226 10.64 19.23 -0.09
CA PRO A 226 9.34 19.84 0.14
C PRO A 226 8.23 18.85 -0.26
N GLY A 227 7.01 19.04 0.26
CA GLY A 227 5.85 18.29 -0.22
C GLY A 227 5.36 17.14 0.65
N LYS A 228 5.80 17.02 1.91
CA LYS A 228 5.23 16.08 2.89
C LYS A 228 3.69 16.16 2.97
N LYS A 229 3.14 17.37 2.85
CA LYS A 229 1.69 17.61 2.82
C LYS A 229 1.03 17.00 1.57
N TYR A 230 1.67 17.11 0.40
CA TYR A 230 1.16 16.53 -0.83
C TYR A 230 1.20 15.00 -0.81
N LEU A 231 2.22 14.39 -0.19
CA LEU A 231 2.24 12.94 0.06
C LEU A 231 1.01 12.49 0.85
N THR A 232 0.76 13.14 1.98
CA THR A 232 -0.41 12.82 2.83
C THR A 232 -1.72 13.06 2.06
N SER A 233 -1.78 14.12 1.24
CA SER A 233 -2.93 14.40 0.38
C SER A 233 -3.17 13.31 -0.65
N MET A 234 -2.12 12.80 -1.31
CA MET A 234 -2.24 11.71 -2.29
C MET A 234 -2.74 10.42 -1.64
N GLN A 235 -2.24 10.07 -0.44
CA GLN A 235 -2.71 8.90 0.30
C GLN A 235 -4.20 9.02 0.66
N ILE A 236 -4.64 10.19 1.13
CA ILE A 236 -6.06 10.44 1.45
C ILE A 236 -6.92 10.36 0.18
N THR A 237 -6.48 11.01 -0.91
CA THR A 237 -7.19 10.95 -2.20
C THR A 237 -7.32 9.50 -2.67
N GLN A 238 -6.27 8.69 -2.54
CA GLN A 238 -6.30 7.27 -2.91
C GLN A 238 -7.38 6.50 -2.13
N PHE A 239 -7.51 6.71 -0.81
CA PHE A 239 -8.55 6.02 -0.04
C PHE A 239 -9.96 6.44 -0.47
N TRP A 240 -10.17 7.72 -0.75
CA TRP A 240 -11.46 8.22 -1.22
C TRP A 240 -11.83 7.67 -2.59
N THR A 241 -10.93 7.81 -3.58
CA THR A 241 -11.21 7.34 -4.95
C THR A 241 -11.29 5.83 -5.00
N GLY A 242 -10.42 5.12 -4.29
CA GLY A 242 -10.43 3.66 -4.21
C GLY A 242 -11.69 3.11 -3.55
N SER A 243 -12.15 3.72 -2.45
CA SER A 243 -13.39 3.31 -1.79
C SER A 243 -14.62 3.59 -2.66
N ALA A 244 -14.65 4.71 -3.38
CA ALA A 244 -15.74 5.03 -4.30
C ALA A 244 -15.82 4.01 -5.46
N LEU A 245 -14.68 3.63 -6.03
CA LEU A 245 -14.61 2.60 -7.07
C LEU A 245 -15.01 1.21 -6.53
N ALA A 246 -14.52 0.83 -5.35
CA ALA A 246 -14.91 -0.42 -4.70
C ALA A 246 -16.41 -0.48 -4.37
N LEU A 247 -17.02 0.64 -3.95
CA LEU A 247 -18.47 0.74 -3.78
C LEU A 247 -19.21 0.63 -5.10
N TRP A 248 -18.73 1.30 -6.16
CA TRP A 248 -19.33 1.20 -7.49
C TRP A 248 -19.38 -0.24 -7.98
N TYR A 249 -18.34 -1.03 -7.73
CA TYR A 249 -18.32 -2.46 -8.03
C TYR A 249 -19.44 -3.26 -7.32
N GLU A 250 -19.84 -2.87 -6.10
CA GLU A 250 -20.91 -3.55 -5.36
C GLU A 250 -22.32 -3.10 -5.75
N ILE A 251 -22.53 -1.79 -6.02
CA ILE A 251 -23.88 -1.22 -6.16
C ILE A 251 -24.20 -0.66 -7.55
N GLY A 252 -23.20 -0.52 -8.43
CA GLY A 252 -23.32 0.20 -9.69
C GLY A 252 -22.73 -0.50 -10.90
N ALA A 253 -21.98 -1.59 -10.72
CA ALA A 253 -21.46 -2.38 -11.83
C ALA A 253 -22.56 -3.27 -12.45
N PRO A 254 -22.56 -3.47 -13.79
CA PRO A 254 -23.52 -4.35 -14.46
C PRO A 254 -23.45 -5.80 -13.98
N GLU A 255 -24.55 -6.53 -14.15
CA GLU A 255 -24.57 -7.98 -13.94
C GLU A 255 -23.48 -8.65 -14.79
N GLY A 256 -22.69 -9.53 -14.17
CA GLY A 256 -21.53 -10.18 -14.81
C GLY A 256 -20.17 -9.61 -14.41
N CYS A 257 -20.09 -8.44 -13.78
CA CYS A 257 -18.83 -7.89 -13.28
C CYS A 257 -18.26 -8.69 -12.08
N PHE A 258 -19.13 -9.37 -11.34
CA PHE A 258 -18.77 -10.31 -10.27
C PHE A 258 -19.70 -11.50 -10.27
N SER A 259 -19.12 -12.69 -10.30
CA SER A 259 -19.85 -13.95 -10.27
C SER A 259 -19.78 -14.67 -8.92
N ASN A 260 -18.84 -14.30 -8.03
CA ASN A 260 -18.54 -15.09 -6.83
C ASN A 260 -18.80 -14.32 -5.49
N PRO A 261 -19.49 -14.94 -4.50
CA PRO A 261 -19.69 -14.38 -3.17
C PRO A 261 -18.42 -14.05 -2.39
N GLY A 262 -17.33 -14.82 -2.58
CA GLY A 262 -16.05 -14.58 -1.92
C GLY A 262 -15.43 -13.22 -2.25
N SER A 263 -15.53 -12.78 -3.50
CA SER A 263 -15.06 -11.49 -4.00
C SER A 263 -15.83 -10.36 -3.33
N ARG A 264 -17.17 -10.49 -3.26
CA ARG A 264 -18.01 -9.51 -2.52
C ARG A 264 -17.61 -9.44 -1.05
N PHE A 265 -17.40 -10.59 -0.41
CA PHE A 265 -16.90 -10.64 0.97
C PHE A 265 -15.55 -9.90 1.11
N ALA A 266 -14.60 -10.12 0.20
CA ALA A 266 -13.31 -9.44 0.21
C ALA A 266 -13.44 -7.92 0.01
N ILE A 267 -14.33 -7.46 -0.86
CA ILE A 267 -14.62 -6.04 -1.10
C ILE A 267 -15.20 -5.41 0.17
N TRP A 268 -16.23 -6.01 0.77
CA TRP A 268 -16.83 -5.52 2.02
C TRP A 268 -15.85 -5.52 3.19
N ALA A 269 -15.03 -6.58 3.32
CA ALA A 269 -13.97 -6.63 4.31
C ALA A 269 -12.97 -5.48 4.11
N ASN A 270 -12.58 -5.20 2.87
CA ASN A 270 -11.69 -4.10 2.53
C ASN A 270 -12.31 -2.72 2.84
N LEU A 271 -13.56 -2.49 2.45
CA LEU A 271 -14.30 -1.25 2.76
C LEU A 271 -14.40 -1.02 4.27
N SER A 272 -14.71 -2.07 5.03
CA SER A 272 -14.78 -2.01 6.50
C SER A 272 -13.43 -1.66 7.13
N TYR A 273 -12.32 -2.10 6.52
CA TYR A 273 -10.96 -1.78 6.94
C TYR A 273 -10.54 -0.35 6.56
N VAL A 274 -10.83 0.09 5.34
CA VAL A 274 -10.41 1.40 4.81
C VAL A 274 -11.16 2.55 5.48
N PHE A 275 -12.41 2.35 5.91
CA PHE A 275 -13.19 3.38 6.59
C PHE A 275 -12.48 3.98 7.83
N PRO A 276 -12.14 3.19 8.87
CA PRO A 276 -11.38 3.70 10.02
C PRO A 276 -9.94 4.12 9.65
N LEU A 277 -9.31 3.50 8.64
CA LEU A 277 -8.00 3.93 8.15
C LEU A 277 -8.05 5.38 7.62
N THR A 278 -9.08 5.70 6.84
CA THR A 278 -9.31 7.03 6.29
C THR A 278 -9.48 8.04 7.41
N PHE A 279 -10.24 7.70 8.45
CA PHE A 279 -10.38 8.55 9.63
C PHE A 279 -9.02 8.79 10.33
N LEU A 280 -8.20 7.75 10.51
CA LEU A 280 -6.87 7.88 11.13
C LEU A 280 -5.95 8.80 10.32
N PHE A 281 -5.98 8.72 8.99
CA PHE A 281 -5.22 9.62 8.11
C PHE A 281 -5.72 11.06 8.18
N LEU A 282 -7.03 11.27 8.21
CA LEU A 282 -7.61 12.61 8.39
C LEU A 282 -7.24 13.21 9.75
N ALA A 283 -7.28 12.41 10.81
CA ALA A 283 -6.85 12.81 12.15
C ALA A 283 -5.35 13.17 12.18
N PHE A 284 -4.50 12.34 11.55
CA PHE A 284 -3.08 12.61 11.39
C PHE A 284 -2.84 13.93 10.63
N ALA A 285 -3.52 14.14 9.49
CA ALA A 285 -3.37 15.35 8.69
C ALA A 285 -3.79 16.62 9.46
N ARG A 286 -4.91 16.57 10.20
CA ARG A 286 -5.35 17.68 11.06
C ARG A 286 -4.32 18.01 12.13
N LYS A 287 -3.81 17.00 12.85
CA LYS A 287 -2.81 17.18 13.90
C LYS A 287 -1.48 17.74 13.36
N MET A 288 -1.03 17.25 12.21
CA MET A 288 0.27 17.64 11.65
C MET A 288 0.26 18.99 10.93
N TYR A 289 -0.83 19.34 10.25
CA TYR A 289 -0.88 20.52 9.37
C TYR A 289 -1.83 21.62 9.87
N GLY A 290 -2.87 21.27 10.65
CA GLY A 290 -3.82 22.24 11.20
C GLY A 290 -3.23 23.12 12.31
N ASP A 291 -2.45 22.53 13.21
CA ASP A 291 -1.89 23.26 14.36
C ASP A 291 -0.67 24.12 14.01
N ARG A 292 0.04 23.79 12.93
CA ARG A 292 1.11 24.64 12.36
C ARG A 292 0.57 26.00 11.91
N GLY A 293 -0.57 26.02 11.23
CA GLY A 293 -1.22 27.28 10.81
C GLY A 293 -1.62 28.15 11.99
N LYS A 294 -2.02 27.54 13.12
CA LYS A 294 -2.35 28.26 14.36
C LYS A 294 -1.09 28.85 15.02
N LYS A 295 0.00 28.08 15.16
CA LYS A 295 1.27 28.58 15.72
C LYS A 295 1.85 29.74 14.91
N THR A 296 1.87 29.63 13.58
CA THR A 296 2.35 30.72 12.70
C THR A 296 1.48 31.97 12.82
N LYS A 297 0.15 31.83 12.91
CA LYS A 297 -0.76 32.97 13.14
C LYS A 297 -0.52 33.66 14.49
N VAL A 298 -0.29 32.91 15.56
CA VAL A 298 0.00 33.47 16.89
C VAL A 298 1.33 34.22 16.89
N ILE A 299 2.40 33.63 16.33
CA ILE A 299 3.71 34.27 16.23
C ILE A 299 3.62 35.58 15.43
N ASN A 300 2.92 35.57 14.29
CA ASN A 300 2.74 36.78 13.48
C ASN A 300 1.96 37.86 14.23
N LYS A 301 0.92 37.48 14.99
CA LYS A 301 0.13 38.40 15.81
C LYS A 301 0.95 39.00 16.96
N THR A 302 1.79 38.22 17.62
CA THR A 302 2.72 38.69 18.66
C THR A 302 3.84 39.58 18.09
N ALA A 303 4.34 39.26 16.91
CA ALA A 303 5.34 40.08 16.22
C ALA A 303 4.77 41.42 15.75
N GLN A 304 3.50 41.44 15.32
CA GLN A 304 2.78 42.67 14.99
C GLN A 304 2.54 43.54 16.24
N PHE A 305 2.10 42.93 17.35
CA PHE A 305 1.89 43.62 18.62
C PHE A 305 3.18 44.25 19.21
N LYS A 306 4.35 43.67 18.93
CA LYS A 306 5.68 44.21 19.30
C LYS A 306 6.19 45.33 18.37
N LYS A 307 5.57 45.53 17.21
CA LYS A 307 5.91 46.66 16.31
C LYS A 307 5.04 47.88 16.56
N GLU A 308 3.89 47.70 17.21
CA GLU A 308 2.89 48.73 17.48
C GLU A 308 3.02 49.34 18.89
N ASN A 309 3.90 48.79 19.75
CA ASN A 309 4.26 49.30 21.08
C ASN A 309 5.78 49.42 21.20
#